data_AF-A0A7V6GJY5-F1
#
_entry.id   AF-A0A7V6GJY5-F1
#
_cell.length_a   1.000
_cell.length_b   1.000
_cell.length_c   1.000
_cell.angle_alpha   90.00
_cell.angle_beta   90.00
_cell.angle_gamma   90.00
#
_symmetry.space_group_name_H-M   'P 1'
#
loop_
_entity.id
_entity.type
_entity.pdbx_description
1 polymer ?
#
loop_
_entity_poly.entity_id
_entity_poly.type
_entity_poly.pdbx_seq_one_letter_code
_entity_poly.pdbx_strand_id
1 'polypeptide(L)'
;MKYSLLVSTLYYICGCFYMIFGAYAVASNAKSRNNRLFLLTTSSLAIWSFSYSISSSAPTAEASAFWNCMSVFGWGFFHSLFLHFALILTKTKSRLNKRITLIILYLPTFINVVLFAPFGLLAEKQYEMVKSDFGWRNTLPANIGQAWINIYYITYTVIAIVLIIRWWKKLEPHTALKRQVTYFIASMIAPFIAGSITDILPGILGLTQIPRLTLLFLIPPAIVLLITLRKFGILLERTRTEFLPLDSDILSEESRLRLFETVASIFTIGAVGSFFAGYFIAGDNLANELLLSSVVLILGIFLRFIPNISKKHAIQNTLFLIASTVCMVLFTIIKTNKGAVAVWAIYIIFLLCTVILNSNIHTFLFLAATLITQAVIWITHPRVFVVINSAQYLGRIFIIILSYFTVRYLTSEYSSKLRGYKRFTKEQEMLEKFSTTFISVNTENVKGEIDKMLKLSAKILDFDQAYLVDLSADYENAMIISAHIINEAIDSLPFHPGTKFKTAALPMAKTLITQKQPVGYLDIASIEGEEERNFFAS
;
A
#
# COMPACT_ATOMS: atom_id res chain seq x y z
N MET A 1 -2.50 -9.51 -35.70
CA MET A 1 -2.36 -9.52 -34.24
C MET A 1 -3.75 -9.42 -33.62
N LYS A 2 -4.52 -10.51 -33.61
CA LYS A 2 -5.95 -10.48 -33.24
C LYS A 2 -6.18 -10.30 -31.73
N TYR A 3 -5.28 -10.80 -30.91
CA TYR A 3 -5.37 -10.83 -29.44
C TYR A 3 -4.26 -10.04 -28.74
N SER A 4 -3.46 -9.25 -29.46
CA SER A 4 -2.33 -8.51 -28.87
C SER A 4 -2.76 -7.51 -27.82
N LEU A 5 -3.86 -6.78 -28.02
CA LEU A 5 -4.39 -5.84 -27.03
C LEU A 5 -4.79 -6.55 -25.73
N LEU A 6 -5.42 -7.73 -25.83
CA LEU A 6 -5.83 -8.52 -24.67
C LEU A 6 -4.61 -8.99 -23.87
N VAL A 7 -3.60 -9.55 -24.53
CA VAL A 7 -2.36 -10.03 -23.88
C VAL A 7 -1.59 -8.86 -23.26
N SER A 8 -1.47 -7.75 -23.98
CA SER A 8 -0.80 -6.54 -23.47
C SER A 8 -1.52 -5.97 -22.25
N THR A 9 -2.85 -5.95 -22.27
CA THR A 9 -3.69 -5.52 -21.14
C THR A 9 -3.54 -6.44 -19.94
N LEU A 10 -3.48 -7.77 -20.15
CA LEU A 10 -3.27 -8.74 -19.08
C LEU A 10 -1.93 -8.50 -18.37
N TYR A 11 -0.84 -8.30 -19.12
CA TYR A 11 0.46 -7.93 -18.56
C TYR A 11 0.42 -6.57 -17.85
N TYR A 12 -0.29 -5.60 -18.41
CA TYR A 12 -0.45 -4.28 -17.80
C TYR A 12 -1.10 -4.38 -16.42
N ILE A 13 -2.19 -5.15 -16.32
CA ILE A 13 -2.91 -5.39 -15.06
C ILE A 13 -2.01 -6.13 -14.06
N CYS A 14 -1.23 -7.12 -14.51
CA CYS A 14 -0.24 -7.78 -13.64
C CYS A 14 0.78 -6.77 -13.09
N GLY A 15 1.30 -5.89 -13.95
CA GLY A 15 2.24 -4.83 -13.53
C GLY A 15 1.64 -3.89 -12.49
N CYS A 16 0.39 -3.45 -12.72
CA CYS A 16 -0.36 -2.62 -11.77
C CYS A 16 -0.59 -3.33 -10.44
N PHE A 17 -0.97 -4.61 -10.49
CA PHE A 17 -1.13 -5.45 -9.30
C PHE A 17 0.16 -5.47 -8.48
N TYR A 18 1.29 -5.84 -9.08
CA TYR A 18 2.57 -5.94 -8.36
C TYR A 18 3.02 -4.59 -7.80
N MET A 19 2.84 -3.49 -8.54
CA MET A 19 3.17 -2.15 -8.08
C MET A 19 2.36 -1.74 -6.85
N ILE A 20 1.02 -1.90 -6.89
CA ILE A 20 0.13 -1.58 -5.76
C ILE A 20 0.44 -2.49 -4.56
N PHE A 21 0.66 -3.78 -4.83
CA PHE A 21 0.92 -4.78 -3.79
C PHE A 21 2.25 -4.51 -3.05
N GLY A 22 3.29 -4.09 -3.77
CA GLY A 22 4.55 -3.65 -3.18
C GLY A 22 4.42 -2.37 -2.36
N ALA A 23 3.70 -1.36 -2.91
CA ALA A 23 3.46 -0.09 -2.24
C ALA A 23 2.70 -0.26 -0.92
N TYR A 24 1.76 -1.21 -0.87
CA TYR A 24 1.00 -1.56 0.33
C TYR A 24 1.90 -2.11 1.46
N ALA A 25 2.87 -2.97 1.14
CA ALA A 25 3.77 -3.52 2.16
C ALA A 25 4.65 -2.45 2.83
N VAL A 26 5.13 -1.47 2.06
CA VAL A 26 5.94 -0.36 2.60
C VAL A 26 5.10 0.69 3.33
N ALA A 27 3.82 0.82 2.96
CA ALA A 27 2.86 1.66 3.69
C ALA A 27 2.75 1.27 5.17
N SER A 28 2.76 -0.02 5.48
CA SER A 28 2.66 -0.51 6.85
C SER A 28 3.90 -0.19 7.69
N ASN A 29 5.10 -0.27 7.10
CA ASN A 29 6.35 0.08 7.80
C ASN A 29 7.51 0.32 6.81
N ALA A 30 7.78 1.58 6.48
CA ALA A 30 8.79 1.96 5.48
C ALA A 30 10.25 1.78 5.95
N LYS A 31 10.49 1.63 7.26
CA LYS A 31 11.83 1.43 7.84
C LYS A 31 12.25 -0.04 7.85
N SER A 32 11.29 -0.96 7.82
CA SER A 32 11.56 -2.40 7.83
C SER A 32 12.35 -2.84 6.59
N ARG A 33 13.49 -3.51 6.82
CA ARG A 33 14.33 -4.08 5.75
C ARG A 33 13.59 -5.14 4.94
N ASN A 34 12.68 -5.89 5.57
CA ASN A 34 11.90 -6.93 4.92
C ASN A 34 10.83 -6.33 4.00
N ASN A 35 10.17 -5.24 4.43
CA ASN A 35 9.18 -4.54 3.61
C ASN A 35 9.84 -3.91 2.38
N ARG A 36 11.05 -3.36 2.54
CA ARG A 36 11.85 -2.84 1.42
C ARG A 36 12.26 -3.92 0.44
N LEU A 37 12.70 -5.08 0.94
CA LEU A 37 13.01 -6.21 0.06
C LEU A 37 11.76 -6.68 -0.69
N PHE A 38 10.61 -6.70 -0.02
CA PHE A 38 9.33 -7.12 -0.62
C PHE A 38 8.94 -6.17 -1.75
N LEU A 39 9.03 -4.86 -1.49
CA LEU A 39 8.86 -3.84 -2.49
C LEU A 39 9.77 -4.10 -3.70
N LEU A 40 11.07 -4.30 -3.50
CA LEU A 40 12.01 -4.57 -4.60
C LEU A 40 11.62 -5.79 -5.42
N THR A 41 11.21 -6.90 -4.77
CA THR A 41 10.73 -8.10 -5.47
C THR A 41 9.49 -7.79 -6.31
N THR A 42 8.48 -7.16 -5.73
CA THR A 42 7.26 -6.80 -6.46
C THR A 42 7.51 -5.74 -7.55
N SER A 43 8.43 -4.80 -7.34
CA SER A 43 8.85 -3.82 -8.34
C SER A 43 9.54 -4.50 -9.53
N SER A 44 10.38 -5.51 -9.28
CA SER A 44 10.98 -6.31 -10.36
C SER A 44 9.92 -7.04 -11.20
N LEU A 45 8.88 -7.61 -10.56
CA LEU A 45 7.75 -8.21 -11.27
C LEU A 45 6.91 -7.19 -12.04
N ALA A 46 6.73 -5.98 -11.48
CA ALA A 46 6.04 -4.89 -12.15
C ALA A 46 6.80 -4.42 -13.41
N ILE A 47 8.12 -4.20 -13.30
CA ILE A 47 8.98 -3.83 -14.43
C ILE A 47 8.92 -4.90 -15.52
N TRP A 48 9.01 -6.18 -15.14
CA TRP A 48 8.90 -7.29 -16.08
C TRP A 48 7.55 -7.25 -16.83
N SER A 49 6.46 -7.08 -16.07
CA SER A 49 5.10 -7.05 -16.62
C SER A 49 4.85 -5.86 -17.55
N PHE A 50 5.26 -4.65 -17.16
CA PHE A 50 5.11 -3.47 -18.02
C PHE A 50 5.97 -3.57 -19.28
N SER A 51 7.19 -4.12 -19.18
CA SER A 51 8.06 -4.34 -20.34
C SER A 51 7.41 -5.28 -21.37
N TYR A 52 6.84 -6.40 -20.91
CA TYR A 52 6.10 -7.31 -21.80
C TYR A 52 4.82 -6.69 -22.35
N SER A 53 4.08 -5.95 -21.53
CA SER A 53 2.86 -5.26 -21.94
C SER A 53 3.12 -4.30 -23.10
N ILE A 54 4.16 -3.47 -23.01
CA ILE A 54 4.53 -2.51 -24.06
C ILE A 54 5.10 -3.23 -25.27
N SER A 55 5.95 -4.25 -25.04
CA SER A 55 6.57 -5.03 -26.10
C SER A 55 5.53 -5.75 -26.98
N SER A 56 4.46 -6.31 -26.39
CA SER A 56 3.45 -7.06 -27.14
C SER A 56 2.55 -6.19 -28.01
N SER A 57 2.37 -4.90 -27.66
CA SER A 57 1.59 -3.92 -28.43
C SER A 57 2.45 -2.96 -29.25
N ALA A 58 3.78 -3.12 -29.25
CA ALA A 58 4.69 -2.19 -29.91
C ALA A 58 4.37 -2.02 -31.42
N PRO A 59 4.60 -0.83 -31.99
CA PRO A 59 4.28 -0.58 -33.40
C PRO A 59 5.26 -1.28 -34.36
N THR A 60 6.51 -1.48 -33.95
CA THR A 60 7.57 -2.06 -34.79
C THR A 60 8.30 -3.22 -34.09
N ALA A 61 9.02 -4.02 -34.88
CA ALA A 61 9.80 -5.16 -34.39
C ALA A 61 10.93 -4.69 -33.45
N GLU A 62 11.59 -3.59 -33.80
CA GLU A 62 12.70 -2.98 -33.07
C GLU A 62 12.20 -2.43 -31.72
N ALA A 63 11.06 -1.73 -31.72
CA ALA A 63 10.45 -1.27 -30.48
C ALA A 63 10.06 -2.45 -29.58
N SER A 64 9.52 -3.53 -30.16
CA SER A 64 9.20 -4.74 -29.40
C SER A 64 10.43 -5.41 -28.80
N ALA A 65 11.52 -5.50 -29.56
CA ALA A 65 12.81 -6.03 -29.11
C ALA A 65 13.41 -5.18 -27.99
N PHE A 66 13.40 -3.85 -28.13
CA PHE A 66 13.87 -2.91 -27.11
C PHE A 66 13.15 -3.13 -25.77
N TRP A 67 11.81 -3.21 -25.79
CA TRP A 67 11.03 -3.43 -24.58
C TRP A 67 11.16 -4.85 -24.03
N ASN A 68 11.41 -5.85 -24.87
CA ASN A 68 11.82 -7.16 -24.36
C ASN A 68 13.17 -7.09 -23.65
N CYS A 69 14.15 -6.34 -24.16
CA CYS A 69 15.43 -6.14 -23.48
C CYS A 69 15.25 -5.44 -22.13
N MET A 70 14.36 -4.44 -22.04
CA MET A 70 14.01 -3.76 -20.79
C MET A 70 13.50 -4.72 -19.70
N SER A 71 12.92 -5.86 -20.08
CA SER A 71 12.43 -6.85 -19.11
C SER A 71 13.54 -7.43 -18.22
N VAL A 72 14.82 -7.32 -18.59
CA VAL A 72 15.96 -7.79 -17.77
C VAL A 72 16.03 -7.12 -16.40
N PHE A 73 15.60 -5.86 -16.31
CA PHE A 73 15.50 -5.15 -15.02
C PHE A 73 14.43 -5.75 -14.11
N GLY A 74 13.51 -6.53 -14.68
CA GLY A 74 12.53 -7.33 -13.96
C GLY A 74 13.01 -8.75 -13.69
N TRP A 75 13.02 -9.63 -14.69
CA TRP A 75 13.37 -11.05 -14.50
C TRP A 75 14.79 -11.26 -13.99
N GLY A 76 15.74 -10.42 -14.42
CA GLY A 76 17.13 -10.49 -13.99
C GLY A 76 17.27 -10.24 -12.50
N PHE A 77 16.47 -9.34 -11.91
CA PHE A 77 16.50 -9.05 -10.48
C PHE A 77 15.58 -9.96 -9.67
N PHE A 78 14.44 -10.37 -10.22
CA PHE A 78 13.43 -11.15 -9.52
C PHE A 78 13.99 -12.43 -8.89
N HIS A 79 14.69 -13.26 -9.66
CA HIS A 79 15.19 -14.56 -9.16
C HIS A 79 16.21 -14.40 -8.02
N SER A 80 17.12 -13.41 -8.12
CA SER A 80 18.07 -13.08 -7.04
C SER A 80 17.38 -12.53 -5.80
N LEU A 81 16.39 -11.64 -5.98
CA LEU A 81 15.59 -11.11 -4.86
C LEU A 81 14.76 -12.18 -4.18
N PHE A 82 14.18 -13.11 -4.97
CA PHE A 82 13.43 -14.24 -4.45
C PHE A 82 14.31 -15.21 -3.64
N LEU A 83 15.52 -15.51 -4.13
CA LEU A 83 16.49 -16.29 -3.38
C LEU A 83 16.95 -15.56 -2.10
N HIS A 84 17.16 -14.24 -2.15
CA HIS A 84 17.42 -13.43 -0.96
C HIS A 84 16.30 -13.58 0.07
N PHE A 85 15.05 -13.55 -0.39
CA PHE A 85 13.88 -13.77 0.45
C PHE A 85 13.88 -15.15 1.10
N ALA A 86 14.14 -16.20 0.32
CA ALA A 86 14.22 -17.56 0.85
C ALA A 86 15.30 -17.68 1.93
N LEU A 87 16.47 -17.06 1.75
CA LEU A 87 17.54 -17.07 2.74
C LEU A 87 17.14 -16.38 4.06
N ILE A 88 16.45 -15.24 3.98
CA ILE A 88 15.97 -14.50 5.16
C ILE A 88 14.88 -15.30 5.89
N LEU A 89 13.88 -15.79 5.17
CA LEU A 89 12.75 -16.55 5.72
C LEU A 89 13.22 -17.81 6.45
N THR A 90 14.15 -18.54 5.84
CA THR A 90 14.67 -19.80 6.40
C THR A 90 15.72 -19.60 7.49
N LYS A 91 16.10 -18.34 7.78
CA LYS A 91 17.19 -17.97 8.70
C LYS A 91 18.49 -18.77 8.44
N THR A 92 18.76 -19.06 7.17
CA THR A 92 19.91 -19.89 6.80
C THR A 92 21.21 -19.13 7.10
N LYS A 93 22.00 -19.64 8.04
CA LYS A 93 23.32 -19.08 8.36
C LYS A 93 24.29 -19.40 7.20
N SER A 94 24.78 -18.36 6.52
CA SER A 94 25.84 -18.52 5.52
C SER A 94 27.18 -18.76 6.21
N ARG A 95 28.01 -19.64 5.65
CA ARG A 95 29.41 -19.84 6.08
C ARG A 95 30.33 -18.73 5.58
N LEU A 96 29.84 -17.90 4.66
CA LEU A 96 30.57 -16.77 4.07
C LEU A 96 30.20 -15.46 4.75
N ASN A 97 31.11 -14.48 4.70
CA ASN A 97 30.82 -13.12 5.15
C ASN A 97 29.64 -12.54 4.34
N LYS A 98 28.77 -11.78 5.03
CA LYS A 98 27.57 -11.12 4.51
C LYS A 98 27.82 -10.35 3.20
N ARG A 99 28.96 -9.65 3.06
CA ARG A 99 29.30 -8.91 1.82
C ARG A 99 29.51 -9.84 0.63
N ILE A 100 30.26 -10.93 0.83
CA ILE A 100 30.56 -11.92 -0.22
C ILE A 100 29.28 -12.65 -0.62
N THR A 101 28.42 -13.02 0.34
CA THR A 101 27.13 -13.65 0.03
C THR A 101 26.25 -12.73 -0.82
N LEU A 102 26.21 -11.42 -0.54
CA LEU A 102 25.47 -10.47 -1.36
C LEU A 102 26.06 -10.32 -2.77
N ILE A 103 27.39 -10.27 -2.90
CA ILE A 103 28.05 -10.20 -4.21
C ILE A 103 27.69 -11.44 -5.04
N ILE A 104 27.86 -12.65 -4.50
CA ILE A 104 27.55 -13.90 -5.21
C ILE A 104 26.06 -13.92 -5.61
N LEU A 105 25.18 -13.47 -4.73
CA LEU A 105 23.74 -13.49 -4.97
C LEU A 105 23.33 -12.58 -6.12
N TYR A 106 23.88 -11.37 -6.22
CA TYR A 106 23.46 -10.37 -7.20
C TYR A 106 24.38 -10.24 -8.42
N LEU A 107 25.59 -10.80 -8.40
CA LEU A 107 26.52 -10.71 -9.53
C LEU A 107 25.92 -11.25 -10.84
N PRO A 108 25.26 -12.42 -10.88
CA PRO A 108 24.61 -12.89 -12.10
C PRO A 108 23.51 -11.95 -12.61
N THR A 109 22.80 -11.25 -11.72
CA THR A 109 21.84 -10.22 -12.12
C THR A 109 22.51 -9.07 -12.86
N PHE A 110 23.65 -8.58 -12.38
CA PHE A 110 24.40 -7.52 -13.06
C PHE A 110 24.96 -7.99 -14.41
N ILE A 111 25.44 -9.24 -14.47
CA ILE A 111 25.85 -9.87 -15.74
C ILE A 111 24.67 -9.90 -16.72
N ASN A 112 23.47 -10.29 -16.27
CA ASN A 112 22.28 -10.27 -17.12
C ASN A 112 21.98 -8.87 -17.68
N VAL A 113 22.08 -7.83 -16.86
CA VAL A 113 21.87 -6.44 -17.33
C VAL A 113 22.89 -6.07 -18.41
N VAL A 114 24.18 -6.35 -18.20
CA VAL A 114 25.23 -6.04 -19.19
C VAL A 114 25.04 -6.81 -20.50
N LEU A 115 24.54 -8.05 -20.42
CA LEU A 115 24.33 -8.88 -21.60
C LEU A 115 23.04 -8.53 -22.36
N PHE A 116 21.92 -8.31 -21.67
CA PHE A 116 20.57 -8.33 -22.27
C PHE A 116 19.78 -7.02 -22.16
N ALA A 117 20.29 -5.97 -21.51
CA ALA A 117 19.64 -4.65 -21.54
C ALA A 117 19.60 -4.09 -22.98
N PRO A 118 18.80 -3.05 -23.29
CA PRO A 118 18.60 -2.59 -24.67
C PRO A 118 19.85 -2.14 -25.45
N PHE A 119 20.98 -1.97 -24.77
CA PHE A 119 22.30 -1.68 -25.37
C PHE A 119 23.37 -2.66 -24.88
N GLY A 120 22.94 -3.84 -24.41
CA GLY A 120 23.81 -4.89 -23.92
C GLY A 120 24.49 -5.66 -25.04
N LEU A 121 25.53 -6.41 -24.70
CA LEU A 121 26.39 -7.13 -25.65
C LEU A 121 25.63 -8.13 -26.54
N LEU A 122 24.49 -8.64 -26.07
CA LEU A 122 23.66 -9.60 -26.77
C LEU A 122 22.30 -9.02 -27.20
N ALA A 123 21.99 -7.76 -26.94
CA ALA A 123 20.66 -7.18 -27.18
C ALA A 123 20.14 -7.41 -28.61
N GLU A 124 20.95 -7.05 -29.62
CA GLU A 124 20.58 -7.17 -31.04
C GLU A 124 20.60 -8.62 -31.54
N LYS A 125 21.36 -9.51 -30.89
CA LYS A 125 21.55 -10.90 -31.30
C LYS A 125 20.50 -11.85 -30.73
N GLN A 126 19.60 -11.33 -29.89
CA GLN A 126 18.65 -12.13 -29.11
C GLN A 126 17.21 -11.98 -29.56
N TYR A 127 16.88 -11.06 -30.46
CA TYR A 127 15.51 -10.82 -30.89
C TYR A 127 15.35 -10.78 -32.41
N GLU A 128 14.59 -11.75 -32.93
CA GLU A 128 14.04 -11.72 -34.29
C GLU A 128 12.51 -11.71 -34.14
N MET A 129 11.97 -10.50 -34.06
CA MET A 129 10.57 -10.28 -33.69
C MET A 129 9.65 -10.40 -34.89
N VAL A 130 8.81 -11.44 -34.89
CA VAL A 130 7.80 -11.70 -35.93
C VAL A 130 6.40 -11.51 -35.34
N LYS A 131 5.48 -10.98 -36.16
CA LYS A 131 4.09 -10.79 -35.75
C LYS A 131 3.38 -12.13 -35.56
N SER A 132 2.64 -12.26 -34.46
CA SER A 132 1.76 -13.38 -34.16
C SER A 132 0.34 -12.91 -33.82
N ASP A 133 -0.58 -13.84 -33.61
CA ASP A 133 -1.94 -13.51 -33.16
C ASP A 133 -1.97 -12.84 -31.78
N PHE A 134 -1.02 -13.16 -30.92
CA PHE A 134 -0.95 -12.71 -29.52
C PHE A 134 -0.05 -11.49 -29.29
N GLY A 135 0.61 -10.97 -30.34
CA GLY A 135 1.64 -9.95 -30.16
C GLY A 135 2.87 -10.22 -31.01
N TRP A 136 3.97 -9.56 -30.66
CA TRP A 136 5.28 -9.86 -31.21
C TRP A 136 5.85 -11.12 -30.57
N ARG A 137 6.49 -11.96 -31.38
CA ARG A 137 7.12 -13.22 -30.97
C ARG A 137 8.58 -13.19 -31.35
N ASN A 138 9.45 -13.58 -30.43
CA ASN A 138 10.84 -13.88 -30.77
C ASN A 138 10.92 -15.25 -31.46
N THR A 139 11.48 -15.28 -32.67
CA THR A 139 11.60 -16.49 -33.50
C THR A 139 13.01 -17.06 -33.57
N LEU A 140 13.99 -16.38 -32.94
CA LEU A 140 15.35 -16.90 -32.86
C LEU A 140 15.38 -18.28 -32.20
N PRO A 141 16.07 -19.26 -32.80
CA PRO A 141 16.28 -20.56 -32.19
C PRO A 141 17.11 -20.44 -30.91
N ALA A 142 17.05 -21.47 -30.06
CA ALA A 142 17.79 -21.50 -28.81
C ALA A 142 19.29 -21.26 -29.05
N ASN A 143 19.81 -20.16 -28.50
CA ASN A 143 21.20 -19.75 -28.60
C ASN A 143 21.88 -19.78 -27.22
N ILE A 144 23.19 -19.48 -27.17
CA ILE A 144 23.97 -19.49 -25.92
C ILE A 144 23.38 -18.52 -24.86
N GLY A 145 22.82 -17.39 -25.29
CA GLY A 145 22.17 -16.44 -24.37
C GLY A 145 20.89 -17.01 -23.76
N GLN A 146 20.05 -17.67 -24.55
CA GLN A 146 18.86 -18.36 -24.04
C GLN A 146 19.24 -19.49 -23.07
N ALA A 147 20.31 -20.25 -23.37
CA ALA A 147 20.84 -21.26 -22.46
C ALA A 147 21.31 -20.65 -21.12
N TRP A 148 22.02 -19.52 -21.17
CA TRP A 148 22.43 -18.79 -19.97
C TRP A 148 21.24 -18.32 -19.12
N ILE A 149 20.24 -17.69 -19.75
CA ILE A 149 19.01 -17.27 -19.07
C ILE A 149 18.34 -18.47 -18.39
N ASN A 150 18.23 -19.59 -19.12
CA ASN A 150 17.62 -20.81 -18.60
C ASN A 150 18.36 -21.37 -17.39
N ILE A 151 19.68 -21.49 -17.46
CA ILE A 151 20.51 -21.95 -16.34
C ILE A 151 20.34 -21.02 -15.15
N TYR A 152 20.45 -19.70 -15.36
CA TYR A 152 20.33 -18.70 -14.30
C TYR A 152 19.00 -18.83 -13.54
N TYR A 153 17.86 -18.78 -14.23
CA TYR A 153 16.57 -18.78 -13.53
C TYR A 153 16.28 -20.14 -12.88
N ILE A 154 16.62 -21.26 -13.54
CA ILE A 154 16.39 -22.61 -13.00
C ILE A 154 17.21 -22.79 -11.72
N THR A 155 18.51 -22.49 -11.76
CA THR A 155 19.39 -22.66 -10.60
C THR A 155 18.92 -21.84 -9.41
N TYR A 156 18.63 -20.55 -9.59
CA TYR A 156 18.18 -19.69 -8.49
C TYR A 156 16.83 -20.12 -7.91
N THR A 157 15.88 -20.47 -8.77
CA THR A 157 14.54 -20.87 -8.35
C THR A 157 14.56 -22.21 -7.62
N VAL A 158 15.32 -23.19 -8.13
CA VAL A 158 15.48 -24.51 -7.49
C VAL A 158 16.15 -24.38 -6.14
N ILE A 159 17.23 -23.58 -6.01
CA ILE A 159 17.89 -23.35 -4.71
C ILE A 159 16.90 -22.73 -3.72
N ALA A 160 16.14 -21.71 -4.12
CA ALA A 160 15.15 -21.06 -3.27
C ALA A 160 14.07 -22.06 -2.79
N ILE A 161 13.50 -22.85 -3.70
CA ILE A 161 12.50 -23.88 -3.39
C ILE A 161 13.07 -24.94 -2.44
N VAL A 162 14.29 -25.44 -2.69
CA VAL A 162 14.95 -26.43 -1.84
C VAL A 162 15.16 -25.90 -0.42
N LEU A 163 15.57 -24.63 -0.27
CA LEU A 163 15.72 -23.99 1.03
C LEU A 163 14.37 -23.93 1.77
N ILE A 164 13.31 -23.51 1.09
CA ILE A 164 11.96 -23.43 1.67
C ILE A 164 11.43 -24.82 2.06
N ILE A 165 11.62 -25.84 1.23
CA ILE A 165 11.22 -27.23 1.55
C ILE A 165 12.01 -27.78 2.74
N ARG A 166 13.33 -27.54 2.79
CA ARG A 166 14.17 -27.95 3.94
C ARG A 166 13.71 -27.28 5.23
N TRP A 167 13.32 -26.01 5.15
CA TRP A 167 12.75 -25.30 6.29
C TRP A 167 11.38 -25.86 6.68
N TRP A 168 10.49 -26.11 5.71
CA TRP A 168 9.19 -26.73 5.93
C TRP A 168 9.26 -28.08 6.66
N LYS A 169 10.26 -28.92 6.32
CA LYS A 169 10.50 -30.20 7.00
C LYS A 169 10.88 -30.04 8.48
N LYS A 170 11.48 -28.91 8.87
CA LYS A 170 11.87 -28.61 10.26
C LYS A 170 10.75 -28.01 11.09
N LEU A 171 9.64 -27.61 10.47
CA LEU A 171 8.51 -27.00 11.17
C LEU A 171 7.68 -28.06 11.89
N GLU A 172 7.25 -27.73 13.12
CA GLU A 172 6.37 -28.57 13.92
C GLU A 172 5.02 -28.83 13.22
N PRO A 173 4.52 -30.07 13.29
CA PRO A 173 3.22 -30.43 12.70
C PRO A 173 2.07 -29.63 13.34
N HIS A 174 1.00 -29.41 12.58
CA HIS A 174 -0.22 -28.69 13.00
C HIS A 174 -0.06 -27.20 13.38
N THR A 175 1.13 -26.62 13.26
CA THR A 175 1.31 -25.18 13.43
C THR A 175 0.71 -24.38 12.27
N ALA A 176 0.13 -23.20 12.56
CA ALA A 176 -0.35 -22.27 11.54
C ALA A 176 0.77 -21.88 10.55
N LEU A 177 2.01 -21.84 11.04
CA LEU A 177 3.22 -21.59 10.27
C LEU A 177 3.45 -22.64 9.19
N LYS A 178 3.47 -23.92 9.56
CA LYS A 178 3.69 -25.01 8.60
C LYS A 178 2.62 -25.01 7.50
N ARG A 179 1.36 -24.75 7.85
CA ARG A 179 0.26 -24.65 6.89
C ARG A 179 0.47 -23.54 5.86
N GLN A 180 0.89 -22.35 6.29
CA GLN A 180 1.16 -21.24 5.37
C GLN A 180 2.34 -21.51 4.44
N VAL A 181 3.41 -22.10 4.97
CA VAL A 181 4.56 -22.49 4.16
C VAL A 181 4.18 -23.59 3.15
N THR A 182 3.29 -24.52 3.52
CA THR A 182 2.72 -25.48 2.57
C THR A 182 1.98 -24.76 1.44
N TYR A 183 1.11 -23.79 1.75
CA TYR A 183 0.41 -23.00 0.72
C TYR A 183 1.39 -22.23 -0.16
N PHE A 184 2.46 -21.69 0.42
CA PHE A 184 3.49 -20.99 -0.34
C PHE A 184 4.22 -21.92 -1.30
N ILE A 185 4.67 -23.09 -0.84
CA ILE A 185 5.30 -24.11 -1.70
C ILE A 185 4.33 -24.55 -2.80
N ALA A 186 3.07 -24.86 -2.46
CA ALA A 186 2.07 -25.27 -3.43
C ALA A 186 1.82 -24.18 -4.50
N SER A 187 1.76 -22.91 -4.08
CA SER A 187 1.57 -21.77 -4.99
C SER A 187 2.75 -21.53 -5.94
N MET A 188 3.94 -22.07 -5.64
CA MET A 188 5.13 -21.95 -6.49
C MET A 188 5.18 -23.01 -7.60
N ILE A 189 4.43 -24.12 -7.47
CA ILE A 189 4.43 -25.22 -8.46
C ILE A 189 3.84 -24.74 -9.79
N ALA A 190 2.69 -24.06 -9.74
CA ALA A 190 2.00 -23.57 -10.93
C ALA A 190 2.86 -22.63 -11.80
N PRO A 191 3.48 -21.54 -11.27
CA PRO A 191 4.34 -20.68 -12.07
C PRO A 191 5.61 -21.39 -12.57
N PHE A 192 6.14 -22.37 -11.84
CA PHE A 192 7.30 -23.15 -12.31
C PHE A 192 6.95 -24.00 -13.54
N ILE A 193 5.81 -24.70 -13.51
CA ILE A 193 5.31 -25.47 -14.65
C ILE A 193 4.97 -24.53 -15.82
N ALA A 194 4.22 -23.46 -15.54
CA ALA A 194 3.81 -22.50 -16.56
C ALA A 194 5.01 -21.84 -17.25
N GLY A 195 6.04 -21.42 -16.50
CA GLY A 195 7.27 -20.88 -17.07
C GLY A 195 8.01 -21.91 -17.92
N SER A 196 8.09 -23.16 -17.47
CA SER A 196 8.74 -24.22 -18.25
C SER A 196 8.01 -24.50 -19.58
N ILE A 197 6.67 -24.53 -19.56
CA ILE A 197 5.86 -24.78 -20.75
C ILE A 197 5.87 -23.58 -21.71
N THR A 198 5.87 -22.35 -21.19
CA THR A 198 5.73 -21.15 -22.04
C THR A 198 7.06 -20.56 -22.50
N ASP A 199 8.15 -20.76 -21.75
CA ASP A 199 9.46 -20.18 -22.06
C ASP A 199 10.47 -21.20 -22.65
N ILE A 200 10.38 -22.49 -22.30
CA ILE A 200 11.35 -23.51 -22.77
C ILE A 200 10.80 -24.34 -23.93
N LEU A 201 9.61 -24.93 -23.75
CA LEU A 201 9.03 -25.91 -24.69
C LEU A 201 8.89 -25.40 -26.15
N PRO A 202 8.45 -24.15 -26.40
CA PRO A 202 8.24 -23.66 -27.76
C PRO A 202 9.53 -23.57 -28.58
N GLY A 203 10.68 -23.34 -27.91
CA GLY A 203 11.99 -23.29 -28.56
C GLY A 203 12.59 -24.67 -28.87
N ILE A 204 12.13 -25.73 -28.21
CA ILE A 204 12.64 -27.10 -28.38
C ILE A 204 11.74 -27.91 -29.33
N LEU A 205 10.42 -27.78 -29.20
CA LEU A 205 9.45 -28.62 -29.93
C LEU A 205 8.93 -27.98 -31.23
N GLY A 206 9.35 -26.75 -31.56
CA GLY A 206 8.83 -26.02 -32.72
C GLY A 206 7.34 -25.67 -32.63
N LEU A 207 6.71 -25.90 -31.47
CA LEU A 207 5.30 -25.63 -31.24
C LEU A 207 5.03 -24.12 -31.29
N THR A 208 3.94 -23.75 -31.97
CA THR A 208 3.45 -22.38 -32.02
C THR A 208 2.52 -22.08 -30.84
N GLN A 209 2.51 -20.81 -30.43
CA GLN A 209 1.39 -20.12 -29.75
C GLN A 209 1.11 -20.44 -28.27
N ILE A 210 1.96 -19.99 -27.34
CA ILE A 210 1.46 -19.61 -25.99
C ILE A 210 2.12 -18.31 -25.54
N PRO A 211 1.35 -17.25 -25.19
CA PRO A 211 1.92 -16.07 -24.54
C PRO A 211 2.58 -16.45 -23.21
N ARG A 212 3.61 -15.72 -22.79
CA ARG A 212 4.32 -16.00 -21.52
C ARG A 212 3.40 -15.77 -20.33
N LEU A 213 2.76 -16.82 -19.79
CA LEU A 213 1.79 -16.67 -18.70
C LEU A 213 2.42 -16.65 -17.31
N THR A 214 3.74 -16.82 -17.21
CA THR A 214 4.51 -16.87 -15.96
C THR A 214 4.15 -15.74 -14.98
N LEU A 215 4.01 -14.51 -15.49
CA LEU A 215 3.68 -13.33 -14.68
C LEU A 215 2.28 -13.37 -14.07
N LEU A 216 1.32 -14.05 -14.71
CA LEU A 216 -0.01 -14.24 -14.14
C LEU A 216 0.05 -15.27 -13.00
N PHE A 217 0.77 -16.37 -13.21
CA PHE A 217 0.92 -17.43 -12.22
C PHE A 217 1.79 -17.05 -11.01
N LEU A 218 2.54 -15.94 -11.08
CA LEU A 218 3.30 -15.39 -9.96
C LEU A 218 2.45 -14.52 -9.01
N ILE A 219 1.19 -14.23 -9.33
CA ILE A 219 0.28 -13.50 -8.44
C ILE A 219 -0.03 -14.30 -7.16
N PRO A 220 -0.50 -15.57 -7.23
CA PRO A 220 -0.75 -16.37 -6.03
C PRO A 220 0.43 -16.47 -5.05
N PRO A 221 1.67 -16.82 -5.47
CA PRO A 221 2.79 -16.88 -4.53
C PRO A 221 3.16 -15.53 -3.94
N ALA A 222 2.99 -14.41 -4.68
CA ALA A 222 3.18 -13.07 -4.13
C ALA A 222 2.17 -12.79 -3.00
N ILE A 223 0.90 -13.14 -3.20
CA ILE A 223 -0.16 -12.98 -2.18
C ILE A 223 0.14 -13.83 -0.94
N VAL A 224 0.44 -15.12 -1.14
CA VAL A 224 0.73 -16.03 -0.03
C VAL A 224 1.98 -15.59 0.73
N LEU A 225 3.01 -15.09 0.02
CA LEU A 225 4.21 -14.53 0.65
C LEU A 225 3.87 -13.33 1.54
N LEU A 226 3.01 -12.40 1.09
CA LEU A 226 2.60 -11.26 1.93
C LEU A 226 1.86 -11.72 3.19
N ILE A 227 0.89 -12.65 3.05
CA ILE A 227 0.12 -13.18 4.17
C ILE A 227 1.04 -13.87 5.18
N THR A 228 1.99 -14.68 4.68
CA THR A 228 3.03 -15.34 5.46
C THR A 228 3.84 -14.29 6.23
N LEU A 229 4.41 -13.31 5.52
CA LEU A 229 5.23 -12.26 6.12
C LEU A 229 4.51 -11.41 7.19
N ARG A 230 3.20 -11.19 7.04
CA ARG A 230 2.36 -10.51 8.06
C ARG A 230 2.20 -11.34 9.31
N LYS A 231 1.76 -12.60 9.18
CA LYS A 231 1.48 -13.47 10.33
C LYS A 231 2.72 -13.80 11.16
N PHE A 232 3.91 -13.74 10.58
CA PHE A 232 5.16 -13.94 11.32
C PHE A 232 5.70 -12.68 12.01
N GLY A 233 4.99 -11.55 11.96
CA GLY A 233 5.49 -10.27 12.50
C GLY A 233 6.78 -9.78 11.81
N ILE A 234 7.14 -10.38 10.66
CA ILE A 234 8.35 -10.05 9.90
C ILE A 234 8.15 -8.71 9.16
N LEU A 235 6.91 -8.38 8.83
CA LEU A 235 6.44 -7.04 8.52
C LEU A 235 5.90 -6.48 9.84
N LEU A 236 6.72 -5.75 10.60
CA LEU A 236 6.27 -5.12 11.85
C LEU A 236 4.95 -4.37 11.61
N GLU A 237 3.90 -4.80 12.31
CA GLU A 237 2.57 -4.21 12.28
C GLU A 237 2.58 -2.91 13.10
N ARG A 238 1.65 -2.01 12.75
CA ARG A 238 1.51 -0.62 13.19
C ARG A 238 1.79 -0.47 14.70
N THR A 239 2.70 0.44 15.05
CA THR A 239 3.08 0.79 16.42
C THR A 239 1.86 1.11 17.27
N ARG A 240 1.84 0.58 18.51
CA ARG A 240 0.96 0.96 19.64
C ARG A 240 0.51 2.42 19.52
N THR A 241 -0.80 2.64 19.42
CA THR A 241 -1.38 3.95 19.68
C THR A 241 -1.38 4.18 21.18
N GLU A 242 -0.45 5.00 21.65
CA GLU A 242 -0.55 5.63 22.97
C GLU A 242 -1.89 6.37 23.03
N PHE A 243 -2.73 6.02 24.01
CA PHE A 243 -3.95 6.76 24.33
C PHE A 243 -3.54 8.09 24.98
N LEU A 244 -3.02 9.00 24.17
CA LEU A 244 -2.92 10.41 24.56
C LEU A 244 -4.32 11.03 24.51
N PRO A 245 -4.63 11.98 25.41
CA PRO A 245 -5.84 12.78 25.26
C PRO A 245 -5.85 13.38 23.86
N LEU A 246 -6.98 13.23 23.20
CA LEU A 246 -7.15 13.50 21.78
C LEU A 246 -7.15 15.02 21.55
N ASP A 247 -5.96 15.64 21.52
CA ASP A 247 -5.82 17.06 21.19
C ASP A 247 -6.34 17.32 19.77
N SER A 248 -6.99 18.47 19.58
CA SER A 248 -7.50 18.92 18.28
C SER A 248 -6.40 18.96 17.20
N ASP A 249 -5.16 19.20 17.61
CA ASP A 249 -3.99 19.23 16.72
C ASP A 249 -3.58 17.83 16.25
N ILE A 250 -3.72 16.80 17.09
CA ILE A 250 -3.42 15.40 16.73
C ILE A 250 -4.44 14.88 15.71
N LEU A 251 -5.73 15.20 15.91
CA LEU A 251 -6.79 14.92 14.94
C LEU A 251 -6.55 15.62 13.60
N SER A 252 -6.02 16.83 13.63
CA SER A 252 -5.66 17.58 12.43
C SER A 252 -4.50 16.91 11.68
N GLU A 253 -3.43 16.52 12.37
CA GLU A 253 -2.25 15.87 11.77
C GLU A 253 -2.57 14.51 11.15
N GLU A 254 -3.34 13.65 11.83
CA GLU A 254 -3.73 12.34 11.27
C GLU A 254 -4.61 12.51 10.03
N SER A 255 -5.54 13.47 10.05
CA SER A 255 -6.38 13.77 8.89
C SER A 255 -5.59 14.24 7.68
N ARG A 256 -4.54 15.04 7.89
CA ARG A 256 -3.68 15.55 6.82
C ARG A 256 -2.81 14.45 6.23
N LEU A 257 -2.28 13.56 7.06
CA LEU A 257 -1.52 12.40 6.56
C LEU A 257 -2.39 11.54 5.64
N ARG A 258 -3.61 11.19 6.06
CA ARG A 258 -4.57 10.41 5.25
C ARG A 258 -4.93 11.12 3.95
N LEU A 259 -5.06 12.45 3.96
CA LEU A 259 -5.29 13.26 2.77
C LEU A 259 -4.15 13.08 1.77
N PHE A 260 -2.90 13.29 2.20
CA PHE A 260 -1.74 13.17 1.31
C PHE A 260 -1.59 11.74 0.75
N GLU A 261 -1.88 10.71 1.55
CA GLU A 261 -1.93 9.33 1.07
C GLU A 261 -3.02 9.08 0.03
N THR A 262 -4.19 9.69 0.21
CA THR A 262 -5.31 9.56 -0.72
C THR A 262 -5.04 10.30 -2.02
N VAL A 263 -4.54 11.53 -1.95
CA VAL A 263 -4.09 12.29 -3.13
C VAL A 263 -3.04 11.51 -3.89
N ALA A 264 -2.02 10.97 -3.22
CA ALA A 264 -1.00 10.14 -3.86
C ALA A 264 -1.60 8.93 -4.58
N SER A 265 -2.64 8.32 -4.00
CA SER A 265 -3.39 7.21 -4.61
C SER A 265 -4.15 7.67 -5.86
N ILE A 266 -4.80 8.83 -5.82
CA ILE A 266 -5.48 9.44 -6.97
C ILE A 266 -4.48 9.70 -8.11
N PHE A 267 -3.30 10.26 -7.81
CA PHE A 267 -2.24 10.47 -8.79
C PHE A 267 -1.74 9.14 -9.38
N THR A 268 -1.55 8.12 -8.56
CA THR A 268 -1.10 6.80 -9.02
C THR A 268 -2.13 6.14 -9.94
N ILE A 269 -3.41 6.17 -9.55
CA ILE A 269 -4.52 5.67 -10.37
C ILE A 269 -4.62 6.48 -11.66
N GLY A 270 -4.51 7.80 -11.58
CA GLY A 270 -4.51 8.71 -12.72
C GLY A 270 -3.38 8.42 -13.72
N ALA A 271 -2.16 8.20 -13.24
CA ALA A 271 -1.01 7.84 -14.07
C ALA A 271 -1.24 6.53 -14.82
N VAL A 272 -1.72 5.50 -14.11
CA VAL A 272 -2.01 4.18 -14.67
C VAL A 272 -3.16 4.24 -15.67
N GLY A 273 -4.25 4.93 -15.34
CA GLY A 273 -5.41 5.08 -16.21
C GLY A 273 -5.10 5.89 -17.47
N SER A 274 -4.36 6.98 -17.32
CA SER A 274 -3.94 7.84 -18.44
C SER A 274 -3.04 7.09 -19.41
N PHE A 275 -2.03 6.36 -18.92
CA PHE A 275 -1.16 5.57 -19.79
C PHE A 275 -1.98 4.55 -20.58
N PHE A 276 -2.90 3.87 -19.90
CA PHE A 276 -3.70 2.83 -20.53
C PHE A 276 -4.60 3.39 -21.64
N ALA A 277 -5.33 4.46 -21.33
CA ALA A 277 -6.22 5.11 -22.29
C ALA A 277 -5.44 5.74 -23.47
N GLY A 278 -4.30 6.39 -23.20
CA GLY A 278 -3.48 7.04 -24.22
C GLY A 278 -2.77 6.04 -25.13
N TYR A 279 -1.96 5.14 -24.54
CA TYR A 279 -1.12 4.25 -25.34
C TYR A 279 -1.90 3.08 -25.94
N PHE A 280 -2.65 2.31 -25.14
CA PHE A 280 -3.29 1.08 -25.63
C PHE A 280 -4.59 1.33 -26.39
N ILE A 281 -5.38 2.34 -26.00
CA ILE A 281 -6.70 2.58 -26.61
C ILE A 281 -6.63 3.67 -27.68
N ALA A 282 -5.97 4.80 -27.40
CA ALA A 282 -5.85 5.89 -28.38
C ALA A 282 -4.74 5.67 -29.41
N GLY A 283 -3.78 4.76 -29.13
CA GLY A 283 -2.61 4.54 -29.99
C GLY A 283 -1.64 5.73 -30.00
N ASP A 284 -1.59 6.51 -28.92
CA ASP A 284 -0.73 7.68 -28.82
C ASP A 284 0.75 7.32 -28.75
N ASN A 285 1.59 8.33 -28.99
CA ASN A 285 3.04 8.16 -28.91
C ASN A 285 3.45 7.66 -27.51
N LEU A 286 4.11 6.50 -27.48
CA LEU A 286 4.56 5.84 -26.26
C LEU A 286 5.43 6.74 -25.38
N ALA A 287 6.37 7.48 -25.96
CA ALA A 287 7.30 8.31 -25.19
C ALA A 287 6.56 9.42 -24.44
N ASN A 288 5.58 10.07 -25.08
CA ASN A 288 4.78 11.12 -24.47
C ASN A 288 3.88 10.58 -23.34
N GLU A 289 3.16 9.48 -23.58
CA GLU A 289 2.29 8.89 -22.57
C GLU A 289 3.10 8.30 -21.40
N LEU A 290 4.25 7.68 -21.69
CA LEU A 290 5.15 7.16 -20.66
C LEU A 290 5.75 8.29 -19.81
N LEU A 291 6.18 9.39 -20.44
CA LEU A 291 6.70 10.57 -19.75
C LEU A 291 5.62 11.17 -18.85
N LEU A 292 4.40 11.39 -19.37
CA LEU A 292 3.27 11.89 -18.59
C LEU A 292 3.03 11.02 -17.37
N SER A 293 2.81 9.72 -17.56
CA SER A 293 2.50 8.80 -16.48
C SER A 293 3.64 8.64 -15.48
N SER A 294 4.90 8.67 -15.94
CA SER A 294 6.06 8.62 -15.05
C SER A 294 6.15 9.86 -14.17
N VAL A 295 5.95 11.05 -14.73
CA VAL A 295 5.98 12.30 -13.96
C VAL A 295 4.81 12.34 -12.97
N VAL A 296 3.60 11.99 -13.39
CA VAL A 296 2.43 11.95 -12.51
C VAL A 296 2.64 10.95 -11.36
N LEU A 297 3.24 9.78 -11.64
CA LEU A 297 3.56 8.79 -10.62
C LEU A 297 4.64 9.29 -9.64
N ILE A 298 5.69 9.93 -10.13
CA ILE A 298 6.74 10.55 -9.28
C ILE A 298 6.13 11.65 -8.40
N LEU A 299 5.27 12.51 -8.95
CA LEU A 299 4.55 13.52 -8.19
C LEU A 299 3.62 12.90 -7.15
N GLY A 300 2.91 11.82 -7.48
CA GLY A 300 2.11 11.06 -6.52
C GLY A 300 2.94 10.51 -5.36
N ILE A 301 4.09 9.91 -5.65
CA ILE A 301 5.04 9.43 -4.62
C ILE A 301 5.54 10.61 -3.78
N PHE A 302 5.93 11.72 -4.41
CA PHE A 302 6.38 12.93 -3.72
C PHE A 302 5.31 13.47 -2.76
N LEU A 303 4.06 13.59 -3.22
CA LEU A 303 2.93 14.05 -2.41
C LEU A 303 2.72 13.19 -1.16
N ARG A 304 2.90 11.88 -1.28
CA ARG A 304 2.82 10.95 -0.14
C ARG A 304 3.85 11.25 0.95
N PHE A 305 5.04 11.71 0.58
CA PHE A 305 6.13 11.99 1.52
C PHE A 305 6.11 13.41 2.09
N ILE A 306 5.25 14.31 1.60
CA ILE A 306 5.14 15.69 2.11
C ILE A 306 4.97 15.77 3.64
N PRO A 307 4.09 14.98 4.29
CA PRO A 307 3.95 14.99 5.75
C PRO A 307 5.23 14.62 6.52
N ASN A 308 6.13 13.87 5.88
CA ASN A 308 7.40 13.45 6.46
C ASN A 308 8.52 14.48 6.22
N ILE A 309 8.38 15.34 5.21
CA ILE A 309 9.36 16.39 4.86
C ILE A 309 9.21 17.59 5.79
N SER A 310 7.98 18.00 6.09
CA SER A 310 7.71 19.17 6.93
C SER A 310 6.47 18.97 7.77
N LYS A 311 6.53 19.37 9.04
CA LYS A 311 5.37 19.48 9.93
C LYS A 311 4.59 20.79 9.72
N LYS A 312 5.21 21.82 9.15
CA LYS A 312 4.55 23.12 8.92
C LYS A 312 3.51 23.00 7.79
N HIS A 313 2.24 23.21 8.13
CA HIS A 313 1.12 23.13 7.18
C HIS A 313 1.25 24.06 5.97
N ALA A 314 1.79 25.27 6.15
CA ALA A 314 2.01 26.21 5.05
C ALA A 314 2.95 25.61 3.99
N ILE A 315 4.07 25.02 4.40
CA ILE A 315 5.03 24.37 3.50
C ILE A 315 4.38 23.18 2.79
N GLN A 316 3.63 22.35 3.52
CA GLN A 316 2.92 21.22 2.93
C GLN A 316 1.94 21.67 1.83
N ASN A 317 1.17 22.74 2.08
CA ASN A 317 0.22 23.30 1.13
C ASN A 317 0.93 23.89 -0.11
N THR A 318 2.07 24.56 0.08
CA THR A 318 2.87 25.11 -1.02
C THR A 318 3.44 23.98 -1.89
N LEU A 319 3.97 22.91 -1.27
CA LEU A 319 4.48 21.75 -2.01
C LEU A 319 3.37 21.03 -2.78
N PHE A 320 2.18 20.89 -2.18
CA PHE A 320 1.01 20.35 -2.87
C PHE A 320 0.59 21.20 -4.07
N LEU A 321 0.58 22.53 -3.91
CA LEU A 321 0.26 23.48 -4.97
C LEU A 321 1.23 23.32 -6.14
N ILE A 322 2.54 23.34 -5.86
CA ILE A 322 3.58 23.17 -6.89
C ILE A 322 3.40 21.85 -7.64
N ALA A 323 3.23 20.73 -6.92
CA ALA A 323 3.05 19.42 -7.54
C ALA A 323 1.79 19.37 -8.42
N SER A 324 0.69 19.93 -7.95
CA SER A 324 -0.57 19.96 -8.69
C SER A 324 -0.50 20.87 -9.93
N THR A 325 0.13 22.03 -9.83
CA THR A 325 0.33 22.95 -10.96
C THR A 325 1.24 22.33 -12.03
N VAL A 326 2.36 21.71 -11.65
CA VAL A 326 3.26 21.01 -12.58
C VAL A 326 2.51 19.89 -13.31
N CYS A 327 1.76 19.07 -12.56
CA CYS A 327 0.94 18.00 -13.13
C CYS A 327 -0.05 18.55 -14.17
N MET A 328 -0.74 19.64 -13.81
CA MET A 328 -1.76 20.27 -14.65
C MET A 328 -1.18 20.83 -15.96
N VAL A 329 -0.05 21.52 -15.88
CA VAL A 329 0.65 22.07 -17.05
C VAL A 329 1.12 20.95 -17.98
N LEU A 330 1.66 19.85 -17.43
CA LEU A 330 2.11 18.72 -18.24
C LEU A 330 0.96 17.99 -18.95
N PHE A 331 -0.13 17.71 -18.24
CA PHE A 331 -1.34 17.13 -18.82
C PHE A 331 -1.87 17.98 -19.97
N THR A 332 -1.87 19.30 -19.77
CA THR A 332 -2.25 20.26 -20.79
C THR A 332 -1.35 20.15 -22.01
N ILE A 333 -0.04 20.36 -21.86
CA ILE A 333 0.93 20.40 -22.96
C ILE A 333 0.86 19.14 -23.82
N ILE A 334 0.83 17.96 -23.19
CA ILE A 334 0.84 16.68 -23.90
C ILE A 334 -0.47 16.44 -24.66
N LYS A 335 -1.60 16.99 -24.17
CA LYS A 335 -2.91 16.84 -24.80
C LYS A 335 -3.37 18.09 -25.59
N THR A 336 -2.53 19.11 -25.74
CA THR A 336 -2.85 20.35 -26.48
C THR A 336 -3.23 20.07 -27.93
N ASN A 337 -2.53 19.14 -28.59
CA ASN A 337 -2.83 18.74 -29.97
C ASN A 337 -4.21 18.07 -30.11
N LYS A 338 -4.82 17.63 -29.01
CA LYS A 338 -6.18 17.08 -28.94
C LYS A 338 -7.17 18.05 -28.30
N GLY A 339 -6.84 19.34 -28.28
CA GLY A 339 -7.67 20.40 -27.71
C GLY A 339 -7.87 20.29 -26.19
N ALA A 340 -7.09 19.47 -25.49
CA ALA A 340 -7.21 19.24 -24.05
C ALA A 340 -8.65 18.96 -23.56
N VAL A 341 -9.48 18.33 -24.41
CA VAL A 341 -10.96 18.32 -24.31
C VAL A 341 -11.51 17.79 -22.98
N ALA A 342 -10.82 16.84 -22.35
CA ALA A 342 -11.22 16.27 -21.06
C ALA A 342 -10.31 16.71 -19.89
N VAL A 343 -9.21 17.41 -20.17
CA VAL A 343 -8.20 17.75 -19.16
C VAL A 343 -8.74 18.74 -18.14
N TRP A 344 -9.65 19.63 -18.55
CA TRP A 344 -10.27 20.62 -17.66
C TRP A 344 -10.99 20.00 -16.45
N ALA A 345 -11.54 18.80 -16.58
CA ALA A 345 -12.23 18.11 -15.50
C ALA A 345 -11.26 17.61 -14.40
N ILE A 346 -9.99 17.36 -14.75
CA ILE A 346 -8.96 16.96 -13.78
C ILE A 346 -8.69 18.11 -12.79
N TYR A 347 -8.84 19.37 -13.21
CA TYR A 347 -8.59 20.54 -12.37
C TYR A 347 -9.55 20.59 -11.19
N ILE A 348 -10.80 20.15 -11.40
CA ILE A 348 -11.83 20.09 -10.36
C ILE A 348 -11.41 19.13 -9.25
N ILE A 349 -10.81 17.98 -9.60
CA ILE A 349 -10.30 17.01 -8.61
C ILE A 349 -9.21 17.67 -7.73
N PHE A 350 -8.28 18.43 -8.32
CA PHE A 350 -7.24 19.11 -7.55
C PHE A 350 -7.78 20.27 -6.70
N LEU A 351 -8.74 21.03 -7.21
CA LEU A 351 -9.43 22.07 -6.44
C LEU A 351 -10.12 21.46 -5.21
N LEU A 352 -10.84 20.34 -5.39
CA LEU A 352 -11.50 19.62 -4.32
C LEU A 352 -10.52 19.16 -3.22
N CYS A 353 -9.33 18.67 -3.59
CA CYS A 353 -8.29 18.32 -2.62
C CYS A 353 -7.75 19.55 -1.87
N THR A 354 -7.66 20.71 -2.54
CA THR A 354 -7.18 21.96 -1.93
C THR A 354 -8.15 22.48 -0.86
N VAL A 355 -9.45 22.22 -1.00
CA VAL A 355 -10.46 22.58 0.02
C VAL A 355 -10.14 21.98 1.38
N ILE A 356 -9.70 20.71 1.46
CA ILE A 356 -9.36 20.12 2.76
C ILE A 356 -8.09 20.71 3.37
N LEU A 357 -7.17 21.20 2.54
CA LEU A 357 -5.93 21.85 3.01
C LEU A 357 -6.18 23.19 3.72
N ASN A 358 -7.45 23.66 3.72
CA ASN A 358 -7.97 24.81 4.45
C ASN A 358 -7.13 26.08 4.25
N SER A 359 -6.74 26.36 3.01
CA SER A 359 -5.95 27.55 2.69
C SER A 359 -6.48 28.27 1.46
N ASN A 360 -7.22 29.35 1.71
CA ASN A 360 -7.83 30.19 0.67
C ASN A 360 -6.80 30.76 -0.31
N ILE A 361 -5.61 31.14 0.18
CA ILE A 361 -4.52 31.67 -0.65
C ILE A 361 -4.06 30.63 -1.66
N HIS A 362 -3.83 29.38 -1.24
CA HIS A 362 -3.38 28.32 -2.14
C HIS A 362 -4.46 27.93 -3.15
N THR A 363 -5.73 27.90 -2.74
CA THR A 363 -6.87 27.69 -3.65
C THR A 363 -6.94 28.78 -4.71
N PHE A 364 -6.80 30.04 -4.32
CA PHE A 364 -6.81 31.17 -5.24
C PHE A 364 -5.63 31.11 -6.22
N LEU A 365 -4.41 30.84 -5.72
CA LEU A 365 -3.22 30.70 -6.56
C LEU A 365 -3.36 29.55 -7.56
N PHE A 366 -3.92 28.41 -7.15
CA PHE A 366 -4.17 27.29 -8.05
C PHE A 366 -5.20 27.63 -9.14
N LEU A 367 -6.28 28.33 -8.75
CA LEU A 367 -7.29 28.81 -9.69
C LEU A 367 -6.68 29.78 -10.70
N ALA A 368 -5.90 30.77 -10.23
CA ALA A 368 -5.22 31.73 -11.11
C ALA A 368 -4.26 31.02 -12.08
N ALA A 369 -3.44 30.08 -11.60
CA ALA A 369 -2.56 29.28 -12.46
C ALA A 369 -3.33 28.48 -13.52
N THR A 370 -4.49 27.94 -13.15
CA THR A 370 -5.36 27.19 -14.06
C THR A 370 -5.96 28.08 -15.14
N LEU A 371 -6.49 29.25 -14.77
CA LEU A 371 -7.03 30.22 -15.71
C LEU A 371 -5.97 30.76 -16.66
N ILE A 372 -4.78 31.08 -16.15
CA ILE A 372 -3.63 31.51 -16.97
C ILE A 372 -3.27 30.41 -17.98
N THR A 373 -3.18 29.16 -17.55
CA THR A 373 -2.87 28.03 -18.44
C THR A 373 -3.92 27.90 -19.54
N GLN A 374 -5.21 28.04 -19.23
CA GLN A 374 -6.28 28.01 -20.23
C GLN A 374 -6.21 29.20 -21.21
N ALA A 375 -5.92 30.40 -20.71
CA ALA A 375 -5.71 31.57 -21.57
C ALA A 375 -4.52 31.37 -22.53
N VAL A 376 -3.42 30.79 -22.05
CA VAL A 376 -2.26 30.46 -22.88
C VAL A 376 -2.60 29.46 -23.98
N ILE A 377 -3.36 28.39 -23.67
CA ILE A 377 -3.82 27.43 -24.70
C ILE A 377 -4.69 28.15 -25.73
N TRP A 378 -5.63 28.98 -25.27
CA TRP A 378 -6.54 29.69 -26.16
C TRP A 378 -5.80 30.61 -27.15
N ILE A 379 -4.78 31.31 -26.67
CA ILE A 379 -3.94 32.19 -27.52
C ILE A 379 -3.08 31.38 -28.48
N THR A 380 -2.45 30.29 -28.01
CA THR A 380 -1.49 29.51 -28.82
C THR A 380 -2.16 28.57 -29.82
N HIS A 381 -3.33 28.02 -29.47
CA HIS A 381 -4.07 27.03 -30.25
C HIS A 381 -5.55 27.40 -30.33
N PRO A 382 -5.90 28.51 -31.02
CA PRO A 382 -7.26 29.06 -31.03
C PRO A 382 -8.27 28.16 -31.76
N ARG A 383 -7.81 27.31 -32.68
CA ARG A 383 -8.65 26.36 -33.41
C ARG A 383 -7.95 25.00 -33.48
N VAL A 384 -8.54 23.99 -32.84
CA VAL A 384 -8.06 22.61 -32.90
C VAL A 384 -9.23 21.71 -33.28
N PHE A 385 -9.07 20.94 -34.35
CA PHE A 385 -10.06 19.93 -34.75
C PHE A 385 -9.77 18.63 -34.00
N VAL A 386 -10.77 18.14 -33.26
CA VAL A 386 -10.60 16.95 -32.42
C VAL A 386 -11.63 15.90 -32.81
N VAL A 387 -11.16 14.70 -33.13
CA VAL A 387 -12.03 13.53 -33.29
C VAL A 387 -12.28 12.91 -31.93
N ILE A 388 -13.54 12.89 -31.50
CA ILE A 388 -13.95 12.23 -30.25
C ILE A 388 -14.12 10.73 -30.53
N ASN A 389 -13.09 9.95 -30.24
CA ASN A 389 -13.09 8.49 -30.37
C ASN A 389 -13.37 7.79 -29.03
N SER A 390 -13.41 6.45 -29.05
CA SER A 390 -13.63 5.62 -27.86
C SER A 390 -12.68 5.92 -26.71
N ALA A 391 -11.41 6.28 -26.99
CA ALA A 391 -10.43 6.62 -25.97
C ALA A 391 -10.80 7.93 -25.22
N GLN A 392 -11.34 8.93 -25.94
CA GLN A 392 -11.82 10.17 -25.33
C GLN A 392 -13.02 9.92 -24.41
N TYR A 393 -13.98 9.08 -24.83
CA TYR A 393 -15.11 8.69 -23.97
C TYR A 393 -14.66 7.89 -22.75
N LEU A 394 -13.73 6.95 -22.92
CA LEU A 394 -13.16 6.17 -21.82
C LEU A 394 -12.45 7.07 -20.80
N GLY A 395 -11.67 8.05 -21.27
CA GLY A 395 -11.03 9.05 -20.42
C GLY A 395 -12.04 9.86 -19.61
N ARG A 396 -13.17 10.27 -20.22
CA ARG A 396 -14.25 10.96 -19.50
C ARG A 396 -14.89 10.08 -18.42
N ILE A 397 -15.24 8.83 -18.76
CA ILE A 397 -15.81 7.87 -17.80
C ILE A 397 -14.84 7.66 -16.62
N PHE A 398 -13.56 7.51 -16.91
CA PHE A 398 -12.52 7.35 -15.90
C PHE A 398 -12.43 8.55 -14.96
N ILE A 399 -12.42 9.79 -15.50
CA ILE A 399 -12.40 11.01 -14.68
C ILE A 399 -13.67 11.14 -13.82
N ILE A 400 -14.84 10.78 -14.36
CA ILE A 400 -16.11 10.81 -13.60
C ILE A 400 -16.05 9.83 -12.42
N ILE A 401 -15.61 8.59 -12.65
CA ILE A 401 -15.45 7.59 -11.60
C ILE A 401 -14.45 8.06 -10.54
N LEU A 402 -13.30 8.59 -10.97
CA LEU A 402 -12.27 9.11 -10.07
C LEU A 402 -12.79 10.30 -9.24
N SER A 403 -13.58 11.19 -9.84
CA SER A 403 -14.21 12.33 -9.16
C SER A 403 -15.21 11.85 -8.11
N TYR A 404 -16.04 10.85 -8.42
CA TYR A 404 -16.97 10.25 -7.47
C TYR A 404 -16.24 9.70 -6.23
N PHE A 405 -15.17 8.92 -6.44
CA PHE A 405 -14.38 8.39 -5.33
C PHE A 405 -13.71 9.49 -4.52
N THR A 406 -13.20 10.52 -5.18
CA THR A 406 -12.61 11.69 -4.51
C THR A 406 -13.67 12.36 -3.63
N VAL A 407 -14.83 12.74 -4.17
CA VAL A 407 -15.91 13.38 -3.40
C VAL A 407 -16.38 12.50 -2.24
N ARG A 408 -16.58 11.20 -2.45
CA ARG A 408 -16.99 10.28 -1.39
C ARG A 408 -15.97 10.24 -0.25
N TYR A 409 -14.69 10.22 -0.59
CA TYR A 409 -13.61 10.31 0.41
C TYR A 409 -13.65 11.64 1.17
N LEU A 410 -13.77 12.77 0.47
CA LEU A 410 -13.87 14.10 1.10
C LEU A 410 -15.01 14.18 2.10
N THR A 411 -16.20 13.71 1.72
CA THR A 411 -17.38 13.68 2.58
C THR A 411 -17.17 12.79 3.81
N SER A 412 -16.51 11.64 3.62
CA SER A 412 -16.15 10.75 4.73
C SER A 412 -15.17 11.41 5.70
N GLU A 413 -14.14 12.09 5.20
CA GLU A 413 -13.15 12.77 6.04
C GLU A 413 -13.79 13.95 6.79
N TYR A 414 -14.61 14.75 6.11
CA TYR A 414 -15.31 15.88 6.73
C TYR A 414 -16.31 15.44 7.80
N SER A 415 -17.09 14.39 7.53
CA SER A 415 -18.01 13.81 8.53
C SER A 415 -17.26 13.17 9.70
N SER A 416 -16.08 12.60 9.48
CA SER A 416 -15.20 12.12 10.54
C SER A 416 -14.71 13.26 11.42
N LYS A 417 -14.23 14.36 10.83
CA LYS A 417 -13.81 15.56 11.58
C LYS A 417 -14.96 16.15 12.39
N LEU A 418 -16.13 16.27 11.79
CA LEU A 418 -17.32 16.80 12.48
C LEU A 418 -17.72 15.92 13.67
N ARG A 419 -17.65 14.59 13.54
CA ARG A 419 -17.87 13.66 14.65
C ARG A 419 -16.80 13.79 15.72
N GLY A 420 -15.53 13.91 15.33
CA GLY A 420 -14.41 14.14 16.24
C GLY A 420 -14.60 15.41 17.07
N TYR A 421 -14.91 16.54 16.43
CA TYR A 421 -15.19 17.80 17.13
C TYR A 421 -16.42 17.69 18.04
N LYS A 422 -17.52 17.07 17.59
CA LYS A 422 -18.70 16.84 18.43
C LYS A 422 -18.38 15.99 19.67
N ARG A 423 -17.53 14.97 19.54
CA ARG A 423 -17.08 14.14 20.67
C ARG A 423 -16.23 14.96 21.64
N PHE A 424 -15.24 15.68 21.13
CA PHE A 424 -14.36 16.52 21.94
C PHE A 424 -15.14 17.60 22.72
N THR A 425 -16.08 18.30 22.08
CA THR A 425 -16.93 19.29 22.76
C THR A 425 -17.76 18.66 23.87
N LYS A 426 -18.33 17.46 23.65
CA LYS A 426 -19.09 16.75 24.68
C LYS A 426 -18.21 16.32 25.86
N GLU A 427 -16.99 15.84 25.59
CA GLU A 427 -16.03 15.48 26.63
C GLU A 427 -15.64 16.72 27.46
N GLN A 428 -15.42 17.87 26.81
CA GLN A 428 -15.05 19.11 27.49
C GLN A 428 -16.20 19.71 28.33
N GLU A 429 -17.41 19.74 27.80
CA GLU A 429 -18.62 20.17 28.53
C GLU A 429 -18.85 19.30 29.78
N MET A 430 -18.55 18.01 29.69
CA MET A 430 -18.66 17.10 30.82
C MET A 430 -17.54 17.27 31.83
N LEU A 431 -16.30 17.49 31.41
CA LEU A 431 -15.20 17.80 32.34
C LEU A 431 -15.50 19.06 33.15
N GLU A 432 -16.09 20.08 32.52
CA GLU A 432 -16.57 21.27 33.19
C GLU A 432 -17.71 20.95 34.18
N LYS A 433 -18.69 20.14 33.76
CA LYS A 433 -19.77 19.67 34.63
C LYS A 433 -19.26 18.84 35.82
N PHE A 434 -18.25 18.00 35.61
CA PHE A 434 -17.65 17.19 36.68
C PHE A 434 -16.94 18.11 37.68
N SER A 435 -16.11 19.03 37.18
CA SER A 435 -15.38 19.98 38.01
C SER A 435 -16.33 20.84 38.86
N THR A 436 -17.39 21.38 38.26
CA THR A 436 -18.41 22.17 38.96
C THR A 436 -19.17 21.34 40.00
N THR A 437 -19.50 20.09 39.69
CA THR A 437 -20.21 19.22 40.65
C THR A 437 -19.33 18.88 41.85
N PHE A 438 -18.05 18.53 41.64
CA PHE A 438 -17.12 18.19 42.72
C PHE A 438 -16.82 19.36 43.66
N ILE A 439 -16.95 20.61 43.21
CA ILE A 439 -16.86 21.79 44.09
C ILE A 439 -18.01 21.81 45.12
N SER A 440 -19.17 21.27 44.77
CA SER A 440 -20.38 21.26 45.61
C SER A 440 -20.59 19.97 46.43
N VAL A 441 -19.64 19.03 46.36
CA VAL A 441 -19.73 17.74 47.04
C VAL A 441 -19.43 17.88 48.55
N ASN A 442 -20.20 17.21 49.38
CA ASN A 442 -20.05 17.11 50.83
C ASN A 442 -20.11 15.64 51.28
N THR A 443 -19.90 15.39 52.57
CA THR A 443 -19.87 14.02 53.15
C THR A 443 -21.18 13.24 52.99
N GLU A 444 -22.31 13.93 52.80
CA GLU A 444 -23.63 13.30 52.68
C GLU A 444 -23.95 12.89 51.23
N ASN A 445 -23.47 13.64 50.23
CA ASN A 445 -23.79 13.42 48.82
C ASN A 445 -22.67 12.77 47.99
N VAL A 446 -21.45 12.62 48.56
CA VAL A 446 -20.24 12.17 47.84
C VAL A 446 -20.45 10.88 47.04
N LYS A 447 -21.13 9.89 47.64
CA LYS A 447 -21.31 8.57 47.02
C LYS A 447 -22.25 8.66 45.80
N GLY A 448 -23.35 9.39 45.93
CA GLY A 448 -24.32 9.57 44.85
C GLY A 448 -23.74 10.33 43.66
N GLU A 449 -22.95 11.37 43.92
CA GLU A 449 -22.29 12.12 42.84
C GLU A 449 -21.18 11.30 42.17
N ILE A 450 -20.38 10.52 42.92
CA ILE A 450 -19.39 9.60 42.34
C ILE A 450 -20.05 8.58 41.40
N ASP A 451 -21.13 7.93 41.82
CA ASP A 451 -21.85 6.94 41.00
C ASP A 451 -22.39 7.56 39.71
N LYS A 452 -22.94 8.77 39.81
CA LYS A 452 -23.47 9.52 38.68
C LYS A 452 -22.35 9.91 37.70
N MET A 453 -21.19 10.32 38.19
CA MET A 453 -20.03 10.64 37.34
C MET A 453 -19.43 9.40 36.69
N LEU A 454 -19.36 8.28 37.40
CA LEU A 454 -18.91 7.00 36.83
C LEU A 454 -19.82 6.57 35.67
N LYS A 455 -21.15 6.65 35.87
CA LYS A 455 -22.15 6.37 34.84
C LYS A 455 -22.02 7.27 33.62
N LEU A 456 -21.86 8.57 33.84
CA LEU A 456 -21.70 9.53 32.75
C LEU A 456 -20.38 9.32 31.99
N SER A 457 -19.30 8.98 32.69
CA SER A 457 -17.98 8.68 32.09
C SER A 457 -18.04 7.44 31.21
N ALA A 458 -18.62 6.34 31.73
CA ALA A 458 -18.80 5.10 30.98
C ALA A 458 -19.55 5.33 29.67
N LYS A 459 -20.66 6.10 29.73
CA LYS A 459 -21.50 6.41 28.58
C LYS A 459 -20.79 7.23 27.49
N ILE A 460 -19.88 8.13 27.85
CA ILE A 460 -19.16 8.95 26.86
C ILE A 460 -17.97 8.23 26.26
N LEU A 461 -17.27 7.45 27.08
CA LEU A 461 -16.16 6.62 26.62
C LEU A 461 -16.64 5.38 25.86
N ASP A 462 -17.95 5.14 25.83
CA ASP A 462 -18.61 4.02 25.15
C ASP A 462 -18.13 2.65 25.71
N PHE A 463 -17.89 2.61 27.03
CA PHE A 463 -17.52 1.38 27.73
C PHE A 463 -18.77 0.66 28.23
N ASP A 464 -18.89 -0.62 27.91
CA ASP A 464 -20.01 -1.45 28.36
C ASP A 464 -20.09 -1.56 29.88
N GLN A 465 -18.92 -1.59 30.55
CA GLN A 465 -18.77 -1.75 31.99
C GLN A 465 -17.81 -0.70 32.55
N ALA A 466 -18.09 -0.17 33.74
CA ALA A 466 -17.20 0.72 34.47
C ALA A 466 -17.19 0.39 35.96
N TYR A 467 -16.00 0.39 36.56
CA TYR A 467 -15.78 0.07 37.97
C TYR A 467 -14.94 1.15 38.64
N LEU A 468 -15.29 1.48 39.88
CA LEU A 468 -14.44 2.25 40.78
C LEU A 468 -13.94 1.33 41.88
N VAL A 469 -12.62 1.21 42.00
CA VAL A 469 -11.95 0.27 42.92
C VAL A 469 -11.16 1.05 43.96
N ASP A 470 -11.45 0.80 45.23
CA ASP A 470 -10.63 1.22 46.37
C ASP A 470 -9.48 0.23 46.57
N LEU A 471 -8.28 0.75 46.84
CA LEU A 471 -7.11 -0.07 47.14
C LEU A 471 -6.69 0.19 48.59
N SER A 472 -6.43 -0.88 49.34
CA SER A 472 -5.89 -0.74 50.69
C SER A 472 -4.51 -0.08 50.69
N ALA A 473 -4.10 0.50 51.81
CA ALA A 473 -2.83 1.23 51.94
C ALA A 473 -1.58 0.37 51.65
N ASP A 474 -1.68 -0.94 51.82
CA ASP A 474 -0.66 -1.95 51.51
C ASP A 474 -0.75 -2.49 50.07
N TYR A 475 -1.74 -2.05 49.29
CA TYR A 475 -2.07 -2.54 47.94
C TYR A 475 -2.37 -4.05 47.85
N GLU A 476 -2.57 -4.75 48.96
CA GLU A 476 -2.83 -6.19 48.95
C GLU A 476 -4.30 -6.51 48.66
N ASN A 477 -5.21 -5.64 49.11
CA ASN A 477 -6.65 -5.82 48.99
C ASN A 477 -7.28 -4.71 48.16
N ALA A 478 -8.34 -5.08 47.44
CA ALA A 478 -9.12 -4.19 46.62
C ALA A 478 -10.62 -4.37 46.94
N MET A 479 -11.37 -3.28 46.87
CA MET A 479 -12.82 -3.26 47.09
C MET A 479 -13.51 -2.45 46.00
N ILE A 480 -14.56 -2.98 45.39
CA ILE A 480 -15.35 -2.20 44.43
C ILE A 480 -16.28 -1.26 45.18
N ILE A 481 -16.08 0.04 44.98
CA ILE A 481 -16.90 1.10 45.57
C ILE A 481 -18.18 1.28 44.74
N SER A 482 -18.04 1.24 43.42
CA SER A 482 -19.12 1.51 42.47
C SER A 482 -18.92 0.71 41.19
N ALA A 483 -20.03 0.30 40.57
CA ALA A 483 -20.05 -0.43 39.32
C ALA A 483 -21.23 0.03 38.45
N HIS A 484 -21.00 0.15 37.15
CA HIS A 484 -22.03 0.55 36.19
C HIS A 484 -21.95 -0.30 34.91
N ILE A 485 -23.14 -0.64 34.37
CA ILE A 485 -23.31 -1.30 33.07
C ILE A 485 -24.33 -0.50 32.25
N ILE A 486 -24.07 -0.33 30.95
CA ILE A 486 -24.87 0.57 30.10
C ILE A 486 -26.20 -0.06 29.66
N ASN A 487 -26.32 -1.39 29.55
CA ASN A 487 -27.44 -2.06 28.87
C ASN A 487 -28.02 -3.33 29.53
N GLU A 488 -27.57 -3.75 30.72
CA GLU A 488 -28.05 -4.95 31.42
C GLU A 488 -28.38 -4.68 32.89
N ALA A 489 -28.97 -5.67 33.58
CA ALA A 489 -29.13 -5.63 35.03
C ALA A 489 -27.75 -5.72 35.72
N ILE A 490 -27.57 -5.02 36.84
CA ILE A 490 -26.34 -5.05 37.67
C ILE A 490 -25.94 -6.50 38.06
N ASP A 491 -26.90 -7.42 38.03
CA ASP A 491 -26.75 -8.84 38.35
C ASP A 491 -25.90 -9.64 37.33
N SER A 492 -25.59 -9.09 36.15
CA SER A 492 -24.71 -9.73 35.15
C SER A 492 -23.23 -9.33 35.27
N LEU A 493 -22.88 -8.43 36.20
CA LEU A 493 -21.49 -7.99 36.40
C LEU A 493 -20.66 -9.10 37.07
N PRO A 494 -19.42 -9.38 36.60
CA PRO A 494 -18.51 -10.31 37.26
C PRO A 494 -18.12 -9.88 38.69
N PHE A 495 -18.29 -8.59 39.02
CA PHE A 495 -18.05 -8.07 40.35
C PHE A 495 -19.12 -7.06 40.78
N HIS A 496 -19.59 -7.16 42.03
CA HIS A 496 -20.62 -6.28 42.58
C HIS A 496 -20.02 -5.20 43.51
N PRO A 497 -20.71 -4.06 43.69
CA PRO A 497 -20.34 -3.08 44.71
C PRO A 497 -20.25 -3.72 46.10
N GLY A 498 -19.15 -3.47 46.81
CA GLY A 498 -18.86 -4.04 48.12
C GLY A 498 -18.08 -5.37 48.09
N THR A 499 -17.84 -5.97 46.92
CA THR A 499 -17.00 -7.17 46.81
C THR A 499 -15.54 -6.82 47.13
N LYS A 500 -14.94 -7.57 48.07
CA LYS A 500 -13.52 -7.51 48.41
C LYS A 500 -12.77 -8.66 47.77
N PHE A 501 -11.61 -8.38 47.20
CA PHE A 501 -10.74 -9.38 46.57
C PHE A 501 -9.27 -8.99 46.71
N LYS A 502 -8.36 -9.94 46.47
CA LYS A 502 -6.92 -9.65 46.46
C LYS A 502 -6.56 -8.88 45.20
N THR A 503 -5.74 -7.83 45.31
CA THR A 503 -5.30 -7.02 44.16
C THR A 503 -4.63 -7.85 43.07
N ALA A 504 -3.97 -8.96 43.44
CA ALA A 504 -3.37 -9.92 42.52
C ALA A 504 -4.38 -10.59 41.56
N ALA A 505 -5.67 -10.57 41.87
CA ALA A 505 -6.73 -11.06 40.97
C ALA A 505 -7.02 -10.10 39.81
N LEU A 506 -6.52 -8.85 39.86
CA LEU A 506 -6.57 -7.90 38.76
C LEU A 506 -5.18 -7.84 38.10
N PRO A 507 -4.96 -8.58 36.99
CA PRO A 507 -3.63 -8.65 36.40
C PRO A 507 -3.10 -7.27 35.93
N MET A 508 -4.01 -6.35 35.56
CA MET A 508 -3.69 -4.95 35.22
C MET A 508 -3.32 -4.04 36.40
N ALA A 509 -3.66 -4.41 37.65
CA ALA A 509 -3.43 -3.55 38.81
C ALA A 509 -1.94 -3.31 39.07
N LYS A 510 -1.10 -4.32 38.84
CA LYS A 510 0.36 -4.20 38.99
C LYS A 510 0.95 -3.12 38.08
N THR A 511 0.50 -3.10 36.83
CA THR A 511 0.93 -2.12 35.81
C THR A 511 0.46 -0.72 36.19
N LEU A 512 -0.80 -0.57 36.59
CA LEU A 512 -1.39 0.72 37.00
C LEU A 512 -0.74 1.30 38.26
N ILE A 513 -0.50 0.48 39.29
CA ILE A 513 0.14 0.91 40.56
C ILE A 513 1.59 1.35 40.31
N THR A 514 2.32 0.64 39.45
CA THR A 514 3.75 0.92 39.18
C THR A 514 3.93 2.12 38.25
N GLN A 515 3.14 2.21 37.18
CA GLN A 515 3.32 3.25 36.15
C GLN A 515 2.58 4.55 36.47
N LYS A 516 1.54 4.52 37.32
CA LYS A 516 0.70 5.68 37.69
C LYS A 516 0.18 6.47 36.48
N GLN A 517 -0.01 5.79 35.35
CA GLN A 517 -0.52 6.36 34.12
C GLN A 517 -1.72 5.54 33.63
N PRO A 518 -2.70 6.17 32.96
CA PRO A 518 -3.79 5.43 32.35
C PRO A 518 -3.26 4.51 31.24
N VAL A 519 -3.73 3.27 31.22
CA VAL A 519 -3.40 2.27 30.19
C VAL A 519 -4.68 1.95 29.43
N GLY A 520 -4.62 1.99 28.10
CA GLY A 520 -5.74 1.65 27.22
C GLY A 520 -5.33 0.63 26.17
N TYR A 521 -6.27 -0.24 25.80
CA TYR A 521 -6.12 -1.22 24.73
C TYR A 521 -7.33 -1.14 23.78
N LEU A 522 -7.07 -1.12 22.47
CA LEU A 522 -8.12 -1.13 21.43
C LEU A 522 -8.63 -2.54 21.10
N ASP A 523 -7.81 -3.55 21.38
CA ASP A 523 -8.08 -4.97 21.08
C ASP A 523 -7.38 -5.84 22.14
N ILE A 524 -8.04 -6.90 22.59
CA ILE A 524 -7.51 -7.90 23.52
C ILE A 524 -6.20 -8.49 22.95
N ALA A 525 -6.10 -8.67 21.63
CA ALA A 525 -4.90 -9.20 20.99
C ALA A 525 -3.63 -8.33 21.18
N SER A 526 -3.81 -7.04 21.53
CA SER A 526 -2.72 -6.06 21.70
C SER A 526 -2.10 -6.04 23.11
N ILE A 527 -2.68 -6.76 24.06
CA ILE A 527 -2.20 -6.89 25.43
C ILE A 527 -0.98 -7.83 25.46
N GLU A 528 0.14 -7.42 26.06
CA GLU A 528 1.37 -8.20 26.06
C GLU A 528 1.30 -9.42 27.00
N GLY A 529 0.55 -9.33 28.11
CA GLY A 529 0.36 -10.42 29.07
C GLY A 529 -0.67 -11.47 28.63
N GLU A 530 -0.35 -12.75 28.77
CA GLU A 530 -1.28 -13.86 28.48
C GLU A 530 -2.40 -13.95 29.54
N GLU A 531 -2.08 -13.70 30.81
CA GLU A 531 -3.06 -13.64 31.92
C GLU A 531 -4.02 -12.45 31.77
N GLU A 532 -3.52 -11.25 31.46
CA GLU A 532 -4.36 -10.07 31.21
C GLU A 532 -5.30 -10.30 30.00
N ARG A 533 -4.81 -10.95 28.93
CA ARG A 533 -5.65 -11.30 27.77
C ARG A 533 -6.79 -12.23 28.13
N ASN A 534 -6.50 -13.28 28.89
CA ASN A 534 -7.50 -14.25 29.27
C ASN A 534 -8.56 -13.64 30.21
N PHE A 535 -8.17 -12.70 31.08
CA PHE A 535 -9.09 -11.98 31.97
C PHE A 535 -10.12 -11.11 31.22
N PHE A 536 -9.73 -10.45 30.13
CA PHE A 536 -10.66 -9.64 29.32
C PHE A 536 -11.39 -10.44 28.24
N ALA A 537 -10.97 -11.69 27.97
CA ALA A 537 -11.60 -12.58 27.00
C ALA A 537 -12.66 -13.52 27.64
N SER A 538 -12.61 -13.71 28.96
CA SER A 538 -13.62 -14.38 29.77
C SER A 538 -14.78 -13.45 30.10
#